data_AF-A0A951TKF3-F1
#
_entry.id   AF-A0A951TKF3-F1
#
_cell.length_a   1.000
_cell.length_b   1.000
_cell.length_c   1.000
_cell.angle_alpha   90.00
_cell.angle_beta   90.00
_cell.angle_gamma   90.00
#
_symmetry.space_group_name_H-M   'P 1'
#
loop_
_entity.id
_entity.type
_entity.pdbx_description
1 polymer ?
#
loop_
_entity_poly.entity_id
_entity_poly.type
_entity_poly.pdbx_seq_one_letter_code
_entity_poly.pdbx_strand_id
1 'polypeptide(L)'
;MYKYKIHYYLQQLSHEDYQISWKFFPEALKISPGTWKSWIYIKEGEGRNIPSDKLPVIASFFQITVDELFSKKKKCLQMDFIFFKKKSHV
;
A
#
# COMPACT_ATOMS: atom_id res chain seq x y z
N MET A 1 -13.55 3.35 10.69
CA MET A 1 -12.32 2.53 10.55
C MET A 1 -12.17 2.16 9.08
N TYR A 2 -10.95 2.13 8.54
CA TYR A 2 -10.71 1.78 7.14
C TYR A 2 -10.73 0.26 6.97
N LYS A 3 -11.20 -0.18 5.80
CA LYS A 3 -11.30 -1.60 5.43
C LYS A 3 -9.94 -2.25 5.24
N TYR A 4 -8.98 -1.47 4.73
CA TYR A 4 -7.60 -1.90 4.52
C TYR A 4 -6.65 -1.04 5.36
N LYS A 5 -5.54 -1.63 5.79
CA LYS A 5 -4.48 -0.95 6.54
C LYS A 5 -3.50 -0.15 5.71
N ILE A 6 -3.81 0.09 4.44
CA ILE A 6 -2.93 0.84 3.53
C ILE A 6 -2.58 2.20 4.11
N HIS A 7 -3.57 2.96 4.60
CA HIS A 7 -3.32 4.26 5.24
C HIS A 7 -2.39 4.16 6.46
N TYR A 8 -2.58 3.14 7.30
CA TYR A 8 -1.76 2.92 8.48
C TYR A 8 -0.30 2.59 8.13
N TYR A 9 -0.09 1.81 7.08
CA TYR A 9 1.25 1.47 6.61
C TYR A 9 1.94 2.65 5.90
N LEU A 10 1.19 3.42 5.12
CA LEU A 10 1.70 4.66 4.51
C LEU A 10 2.17 5.67 5.57
N GLN A 11 1.48 5.78 6.71
CA GLN A 11 1.87 6.68 7.80
C GLN A 11 3.15 6.27 8.54
N GLN A 12 3.61 5.03 8.37
CA GLN A 12 4.86 4.55 8.96
C GLN A 12 6.07 4.76 8.05
N LEU A 13 5.83 5.16 6.80
CA LEU A 13 6.89 5.50 5.87
C LEU A 13 7.57 6.81 6.29
N SER A 14 8.83 6.97 5.88
CA SER A 14 9.46 8.28 5.91
C SER A 14 8.68 9.28 5.05
N HIS A 15 8.82 10.58 5.29
CA HIS A 15 8.12 11.59 4.49
C HIS A 15 8.46 11.49 3.00
N GLU A 16 9.72 11.18 2.67
CA GLU A 16 10.18 10.95 1.30
C GLU A 16 9.53 9.71 0.67
N ASP A 17 9.55 8.58 1.39
CA ASP A 17 8.96 7.33 0.91
C ASP A 17 7.45 7.42 0.75
N TYR A 18 6.79 8.15 1.65
CA TYR A 18 5.38 8.48 1.52
C TYR A 18 5.13 9.22 0.21
N GLN A 19 5.88 10.27 -0.10
CA GLN A 19 5.72 11.02 -1.36
C GLN A 19 5.99 10.15 -2.60
N ILE A 20 7.01 9.28 -2.55
CA ILE A 20 7.33 8.35 -3.64
C ILE A 20 6.19 7.36 -3.86
N SER A 21 5.61 6.82 -2.78
CA SER A 21 4.54 5.83 -2.83
C SER A 21 3.31 6.33 -3.61
N TRP A 22 3.00 7.63 -3.54
CA TRP A 22 1.88 8.24 -4.26
C TRP A 22 2.03 8.22 -5.78
N LYS A 23 3.25 8.10 -6.30
CA LYS A 23 3.53 7.93 -7.74
C LYS A 23 3.72 6.45 -8.09
N PHE A 24 4.52 5.76 -7.28
CA PHE A 24 4.89 4.37 -7.50
C PHE A 24 3.69 3.41 -7.54
N PHE A 25 2.75 3.51 -6.58
CA PHE A 25 1.61 2.59 -6.53
C PHE A 25 0.67 2.70 -7.72
N PRO A 26 0.22 3.91 -8.14
CA PRO A 26 -0.56 4.06 -9.36
C PRO A 26 0.10 3.44 -10.60
N GLU A 27 1.41 3.67 -10.77
CA GLU A 27 2.19 3.14 -11.90
C GLU A 27 2.30 1.61 -11.84
N ALA A 28 2.72 1.06 -10.69
CA ALA A 28 2.89 -0.38 -10.48
C ALA A 28 1.57 -1.15 -10.63
N LEU A 29 0.46 -0.55 -10.18
CA LEU A 29 -0.86 -1.16 -10.25
C LEU A 29 -1.60 -0.86 -11.56
N LYS A 30 -1.05 -0.01 -12.44
CA LYS A 30 -1.68 0.47 -13.68
C LYS A 30 -3.06 1.09 -13.44
N ILE A 31 -3.17 1.96 -12.43
CA ILE A 31 -4.39 2.68 -12.06
C ILE A 31 -4.14 4.18 -12.02
N SER A 32 -5.21 4.98 -12.01
CA SER A 32 -5.08 6.42 -11.82
C SER A 32 -4.71 6.76 -10.36
N PRO A 33 -4.01 7.88 -10.12
CA PRO A 33 -3.75 8.38 -8.76
C PRO A 33 -5.04 8.60 -7.95
N GLY A 34 -6.14 8.98 -8.62
CA GLY A 34 -7.45 9.12 -7.98
C GLY A 34 -8.01 7.79 -7.48
N THR A 35 -7.88 6.72 -8.26
CA THR A 35 -8.27 5.36 -7.84
C THR A 35 -7.43 4.90 -6.66
N TRP A 36 -6.11 5.12 -6.68
CA TRP A 36 -5.24 4.81 -5.56
C TRP A 36 -5.64 5.56 -4.29
N LYS A 37 -5.89 6.87 -4.39
CA LYS A 37 -6.41 7.69 -3.29
C LYS A 37 -7.69 7.10 -2.74
N SER A 38 -8.63 6.73 -3.61
CA SER A 38 -9.90 6.12 -3.18
C SER A 38 -9.68 4.80 -2.44
N TRP A 39 -8.72 3.98 -2.84
CA TRP A 39 -8.42 2.68 -2.22
C TRP A 39 -7.85 2.80 -0.82
N ILE A 40 -7.00 3.80 -0.58
CA ILE A 40 -6.43 4.08 0.75
C ILE A 40 -7.54 4.33 1.79
N TYR A 41 -8.64 4.96 1.38
CA TYR A 41 -9.69 5.45 2.27
C TYR A 41 -11.00 4.65 2.22
N ILE A 42 -11.02 3.45 1.64
CA ILE A 42 -12.21 2.58 1.66
C ILE A 42 -12.58 2.29 3.12
N LYS A 43 -13.82 2.58 3.51
CA LYS A 43 -14.32 2.35 4.87
C LYS A 43 -14.82 0.93 5.05
N GLU A 44 -14.73 0.41 6.28
CA GLU A 44 -15.43 -0.83 6.64
C GLU A 44 -16.94 -0.66 6.36
N GLY A 45 -17.58 -1.66 5.74
CA GLY A 45 -18.99 -1.61 5.33
C GLY A 45 -19.24 -1.08 3.92
N GLU A 46 -18.26 -0.43 3.26
CA GLU A 46 -18.41 -0.11 1.84
C GLU A 46 -18.32 -1.37 0.97
N GLY A 47 -19.23 -1.48 -0.01
CA GLY A 47 -19.23 -2.56 -0.99
C GLY A 47 -18.06 -2.51 -1.99
N ARG A 48 -17.34 -1.40 -2.04
CA ARG A 48 -16.13 -1.26 -2.86
C ARG A 48 -14.98 -2.11 -2.30
N ASN A 49 -14.23 -2.72 -3.19
CA ASN A 49 -13.08 -3.56 -2.89
C ASN A 49 -11.92 -3.23 -3.82
N ILE A 50 -10.70 -3.41 -3.32
CA ILE A 50 -9.52 -3.48 -4.17
C ILE A 50 -9.57 -4.82 -4.92
N PRO A 51 -9.31 -4.86 -6.23
CA PRO A 51 -9.24 -6.11 -6.98
C PRO A 51 -8.22 -7.08 -6.39
N SER A 52 -8.59 -8.37 -6.32
CA SER A 52 -7.79 -9.39 -5.63
C SER A 52 -6.39 -9.59 -6.22
N ASP A 53 -6.20 -9.31 -7.52
CA ASP A 53 -4.91 -9.38 -8.21
C ASP A 53 -3.95 -8.24 -7.79
N LYS A 54 -4.48 -7.14 -7.26
CA LYS A 54 -3.70 -5.95 -6.87
C LYS A 54 -3.22 -6.02 -5.43
N LEU A 55 -3.94 -6.75 -4.57
CA LEU A 55 -3.61 -6.90 -3.15
C LEU A 55 -2.21 -7.50 -2.90
N PRO A 56 -1.76 -8.55 -3.62
CA PRO A 56 -0.42 -9.10 -3.44
C PRO A 56 0.70 -8.10 -3.75
N VAL A 57 0.51 -7.23 -4.75
CA VAL A 57 1.49 -6.19 -5.11
C VAL A 57 1.62 -5.16 -3.98
N ILE A 58 0.50 -4.72 -3.41
CA ILE A 58 0.48 -3.79 -2.27
C ILE A 58 1.14 -4.43 -1.05
N ALA A 59 0.79 -5.68 -0.75
CA ALA A 59 1.35 -6.42 0.37
C ALA A 59 2.88 -6.60 0.23
N SER A 60 3.34 -6.93 -0.98
CA SER A 60 4.76 -7.12 -1.29
C SER A 60 5.58 -5.84 -1.09
N PHE A 61 5.02 -4.67 -1.43
CA PHE A 61 5.69 -3.39 -1.20
C PHE A 61 5.95 -3.14 0.29
N PHE A 62 4.94 -3.39 1.12
CA PHE A 62 5.06 -3.25 2.58
C PHE A 62 5.77 -4.43 3.26
N GLN A 63 6.20 -5.44 2.50
CA GLN A 63 6.78 -6.70 3.00
C GLN A 63 5.88 -7.41 4.02
N ILE A 64 4.57 -7.39 3.79
CA ILE A 64 3.55 -8.03 4.61
C ILE A 64 2.76 -9.06 3.80
N THR A 65 1.95 -9.85 4.49
CA THR A 65 0.98 -10.73 3.86
C THR A 65 -0.30 -9.97 3.47
N VAL A 66 -1.07 -10.53 2.52
CA VAL A 66 -2.37 -9.95 2.14
C VAL A 66 -3.34 -9.94 3.33
N ASP A 67 -3.32 -10.96 4.20
CA ASP A 67 -4.15 -11.01 5.42
C ASP A 67 -3.87 -9.81 6.35
N GLU A 68 -2.61 -9.39 6.45
CA GLU A 68 -2.22 -8.25 7.27
C GLU A 68 -2.80 -6.91 6.77
N LEU A 69 -3.13 -6.80 5.48
CA LEU A 69 -3.87 -5.64 4.96
C LEU A 69 -5.29 -5.55 5.55
N PHE A 70 -5.92 -6.68 5.88
CA PHE A 70 -7.27 -6.75 6.47
C PHE A 70 -7.24 -6.82 8.00
N SER A 71 -6.12 -7.27 8.57
CA SER A 71 -6.02 -7.50 10.01
C SER A 71 -6.35 -6.25 10.81
N LYS A 72 -7.06 -6.39 11.94
CA LYS A 72 -7.27 -5.29 12.90
C LYS A 72 -6.05 -5.07 13.81
N LYS A 73 -5.11 -6.03 13.90
CA LYS A 73 -3.93 -5.95 14.78
C LYS A 73 -2.82 -5.04 14.22
N LYS A 74 -2.50 -3.95 14.91
CA LYS A 74 -1.43 -3.02 14.50
C LYS A 74 -0.08 -3.72 14.64
N LYS A 75 0.69 -3.80 13.56
CA LYS A 75 2.07 -4.27 13.55
C LYS A 75 2.95 -3.13 13.03
N CYS A 76 4.04 -2.85 13.74
CA CYS A 76 5.04 -1.92 13.25
C CYS A 76 5.76 -2.55 12.06
N LEU A 77 5.91 -1.79 10.98
CA LEU A 77 6.69 -2.17 9.82
C LEU A 77 8.17 -2.14 10.16
N GLN A 78 8.89 -3.22 9.89
CA GLN A 78 10.35 -3.21 9.79
C GLN A 78 10.67 -3.02 8.31
N MET A 79 10.85 -1.79 7.84
CA MET A 79 11.14 -1.50 6.42
C MET A 79 12.55 -0.96 6.24
N ASP A 80 13.34 -1.66 5.43
CA ASP A 80 14.55 -1.15 4.78
C ASP A 80 14.22 -0.81 3.31
N PHE A 81 13.98 0.47 3.02
CA PHE A 81 13.58 0.96 1.69
C PHE A 81 14.67 0.81 0.60
N ILE A 82 15.87 0.38 0.99
CA ILE A 82 17.05 0.22 0.13
C ILE A 82 16.81 -0.81 -0.99
N PHE A 83 15.90 -1.77 -0.80
CA PHE A 83 15.67 -2.87 -1.74
C PHE A 83 15.04 -2.43 -3.08
N PHE A 84 14.09 -1.48 -3.05
CA PHE A 84 13.38 -1.06 -4.27
C PHE A 84 14.19 -0.09 -5.15
N LYS A 85 15.09 0.71 -4.56
CA LYS A 85 15.94 1.65 -5.32
C LYS A 85 16.97 0.94 -6.21
N LYS A 86 17.35 -0.30 -5.89
CA LYS A 86 18.37 -1.06 -6.63
C LYS A 86 17.90 -1.70 -7.94
N LYS A 87 16.58 -1.79 -8.19
CA LYS A 87 16.05 -2.54 -9.35
C LYS A 87 15.74 -1.69 -10.60
N SER A 88 16.05 -0.39 -10.58
CA SER A 88 15.81 0.52 -11.71
C SER A 88 17.07 0.93 -12.49
N HIS A 89 18.22 0.31 -12.20
CA HIS A 89 19.44 0.40 -12.99
C HIS A 89 19.79 -0.98 -13.56
N VAL A 90 19.07 -1.39 -14.59
CA VAL A 90 19.54 -2.33 -15.63
C VAL A 90 19.03 -1.80 -16.95
#